data_AF-A0A1J4XKU6-F1
#
_entry.id   AF-A0A1J4XKU6-F1
#
_cell.length_a   1.000
_cell.length_b   1.000
_cell.length_c   1.000
_cell.angle_alpha   90.00
_cell.angle_beta   90.00
_cell.angle_gamma   90.00
#
_symmetry.space_group_name_H-M   'P 1'
#
loop_
_entity.id
_entity.type
_entity.pdbx_description
1 polymer ?
#
loop_
_entity_poly.entity_id
_entity_poly.type
_entity_poly.pdbx_seq_one_letter_code
_entity_poly.pdbx_strand_id
1 'polypeptide(L)'
;MVNNSELSNAIDTSDIMLKWNPDPKGYFTVKPFFSQKKVFVRYYDSKNTLKYTFAGINTSQIIQSIIKRKLISRLDHAAYLGKEIEKAMITLKNKLNYIQDRELQLKDKIGVIEKYQTKYKIKK
;
A
#
# COMPACT_ATOMS: atom_id res chain seq x y z
N MET A 1 8.80 -12.19 -25.56
CA MET A 1 9.70 -13.31 -25.18
C MET A 1 10.38 -12.88 -23.89
N VAL A 2 10.14 -13.59 -22.79
CA VAL A 2 10.92 -13.34 -21.56
C VAL A 2 12.34 -13.78 -21.86
N ASN A 3 13.32 -12.91 -21.63
CA ASN A 3 14.70 -13.23 -21.88
C ASN A 3 15.08 -14.36 -20.91
N ASN A 4 15.36 -15.56 -21.40
CA ASN A 4 15.62 -16.75 -20.57
C ASN A 4 16.76 -16.55 -19.55
N SER A 5 17.59 -15.53 -19.73
CA SER A 5 18.68 -15.14 -18.82
C SER A 5 18.22 -14.48 -17.50
N GLU A 6 17.02 -13.88 -17.45
CA GLU A 6 16.52 -13.25 -16.22
C GLU A 6 15.98 -14.29 -15.24
N LEU A 7 15.33 -15.34 -15.76
CA LEU A 7 14.77 -16.41 -14.95
C LEU A 7 15.84 -17.38 -14.44
N SER A 8 16.95 -17.53 -15.15
CA SER A 8 18.00 -18.48 -14.78
C SER A 8 18.72 -18.14 -13.46
N ASN A 9 18.68 -16.87 -13.03
CA ASN A 9 19.25 -16.41 -11.76
C ASN A 9 18.18 -16.05 -10.71
N ALA A 10 16.92 -16.41 -10.94
CA ALA A 10 15.84 -16.12 -10.01
C ALA A 10 15.98 -16.96 -8.73
N ILE A 11 15.82 -16.32 -7.58
CA ILE A 11 15.75 -16.97 -6.27
C ILE A 11 14.27 -17.09 -5.92
N ASP A 12 13.77 -18.32 -5.77
CA ASP A 12 12.42 -18.56 -5.25
C ASP A 12 12.38 -18.23 -3.75
N THR A 13 11.42 -17.40 -3.35
CA THR A 13 11.26 -16.93 -1.97
C THR A 13 10.10 -17.61 -1.24
N SER A 14 9.46 -18.61 -1.85
CA SER A 14 8.27 -19.30 -1.32
C SER A 14 8.47 -19.88 0.08
N ASP A 15 9.69 -20.32 0.41
CA ASP A 15 10.04 -20.93 1.70
C ASP A 15 10.54 -19.94 2.77
N ILE A 16 10.56 -18.63 2.47
CA ILE A 16 11.02 -17.62 3.43
C ILE A 16 9.98 -17.45 4.55
N MET A 17 10.36 -17.83 5.77
CA MET A 17 9.56 -17.59 6.95
C MET A 17 9.65 -16.13 7.42
N LEU A 18 8.53 -15.42 7.40
CA LEU A 18 8.42 -14.06 7.93
C LEU A 18 8.18 -14.10 9.44
N LYS A 19 9.13 -13.59 10.23
CA LYS A 19 8.96 -13.37 11.67
C LYS A 19 8.69 -11.89 11.93
N TRP A 20 7.50 -11.59 12.44
CA TRP A 20 7.15 -10.22 12.83
C TRP A 20 7.61 -9.93 14.27
N ASN A 21 8.34 -8.83 14.45
CA ASN A 21 8.74 -8.31 15.74
C ASN A 21 8.49 -6.80 15.74
N PRO A 22 7.96 -6.18 16.82
CA PRO A 22 7.72 -4.74 16.87
C PRO A 22 8.96 -3.89 16.56
N ASP A 23 8.79 -2.71 15.94
CA ASP A 23 9.89 -1.75 15.83
C ASP A 23 10.10 -1.11 17.22
N PRO A 24 11.32 -1.08 17.76
CA PRO A 24 11.61 -0.43 19.03
C PRO A 24 11.23 1.06 19.08
N LYS A 25 11.14 1.73 17.93
CA LYS A 25 10.79 3.16 17.87
C LYS A 25 9.29 3.40 18.04
N GLY A 26 8.46 2.46 17.61
CA GLY A 26 7.00 2.59 17.66
C GLY A 26 6.32 1.99 16.43
N TYR A 27 5.13 2.48 16.11
CA TYR A 27 4.32 1.93 15.03
C TYR A 27 3.58 3.01 14.24
N PHE A 28 3.04 2.59 13.10
CA PHE A 28 2.34 3.48 12.18
C PHE A 28 0.91 2.99 11.93
N THR A 29 0.00 3.95 11.75
CA THR A 29 -1.33 3.68 11.17
C THR A 29 -1.48 4.47 9.89
N VAL A 30 -2.10 3.87 8.89
CA VAL A 30 -2.28 4.46 7.55
C VAL A 30 -3.78 4.57 7.27
N LYS A 31 -4.22 5.70 6.72
CA LYS A 31 -5.62 5.90 6.31
C LYS A 31 -5.73 6.83 5.11
N PRO A 32 -6.40 6.43 4.00
CA PRO A 32 -6.80 7.37 2.97
C PRO A 32 -7.96 8.25 3.46
N PHE A 33 -7.84 9.56 3.28
CA PHE A 33 -8.90 10.54 3.54
C PHE A 33 -9.39 11.10 2.21
N PHE A 34 -10.51 10.55 1.72
CA PHE A 34 -11.09 10.91 0.41
C PHE A 34 -11.49 12.39 0.32
N SER A 35 -12.07 12.95 1.39
CA SER A 35 -12.45 14.37 1.43
C SER A 35 -11.26 15.30 1.25
N GLN A 36 -10.10 14.93 1.82
CA GLN A 36 -8.86 15.70 1.74
C GLN A 36 -7.98 15.32 0.54
N LYS A 37 -8.37 14.30 -0.24
CA LYS A 37 -7.60 13.73 -1.36
C LYS A 37 -6.14 13.43 -0.97
N LYS A 38 -5.92 12.91 0.25
CA LYS A 38 -4.59 12.59 0.79
C LYS A 38 -4.61 11.29 1.60
N VAL A 39 -3.47 10.62 1.66
CA VAL A 39 -3.21 9.54 2.64
C VAL A 39 -2.56 10.15 3.88
N PHE A 40 -3.06 9.75 5.04
CA PHE A 40 -2.56 10.14 6.35
C PHE A 40 -1.84 8.95 6.97
N VAL A 41 -0.60 9.18 7.41
CA VAL A 41 0.25 8.19 8.09
C VAL A 41 0.60 8.74 9.46
N ARG A 42 0.10 8.11 10.51
CA ARG A 42 0.31 8.54 11.89
C ARG A 42 1.38 7.69 12.53
N TYR A 43 2.32 8.32 13.21
CA TYR A 43 3.37 7.65 13.98
C TYR A 43 3.10 7.79 15.48
N TYR A 44 3.12 6.65 16.15
CA TYR A 44 3.04 6.52 17.60
C TYR A 44 4.39 6.01 18.09
N ASP A 45 4.92 6.62 19.15
CA ASP A 45 6.14 6.13 19.80
C ASP A 45 5.89 4.84 20.59
N SER A 46 6.94 4.26 21.16
CA SER A 46 6.87 3.06 22.02
C SER A 46 6.03 3.23 23.28
N LYS A 47 5.62 4.46 23.63
CA LYS A 47 4.71 4.79 24.74
C LYS A 47 3.27 5.03 24.25
N ASN A 48 2.94 4.59 23.04
CA ASN A 48 1.63 4.76 22.40
C ASN A 48 1.21 6.24 22.24
N THR A 49 2.16 7.17 22.22
CA THR A 49 1.86 8.60 22.06
C THR A 49 1.96 9.01 20.60
N LEU A 50 0.91 9.62 20.05
CA LEU A 50 0.93 10.20 18.70
C LEU A 50 1.93 11.36 18.66
N LYS A 51 3.00 11.24 17.86
CA LYS A 51 4.01 12.31 17.72
C LYS A 51 3.93 13.04 16.39
N TYR A 52 3.64 12.32 15.31
CA TYR A 52 3.63 12.89 13.96
C TYR A 52 2.48 12.34 13.14
N THR A 53 1.94 13.19 12.27
CA THR A 53 1.03 12.78 11.20
C THR A 53 1.58 13.32 9.88
N PHE A 54 1.90 12.43 8.96
CA PHE A 54 2.32 12.75 7.60
C PHE A 54 1.11 12.67 6.69
N ALA A 55 0.87 13.72 5.90
CA ALA A 55 -0.24 13.76 4.94
C ALA A 55 0.30 14.05 3.54
N GLY A 56 -0.03 13.20 2.56
CA GLY A 56 0.50 13.37 1.21
C GLY A 56 -0.21 12.51 0.16
N ILE A 57 0.28 12.63 -1.07
CA ILE A 57 -0.20 11.90 -2.26
C ILE A 57 0.92 11.12 -2.95
N ASN A 58 2.10 11.05 -2.34
CA ASN A 58 3.27 10.36 -2.87
C ASN A 58 3.92 9.52 -1.77
N THR A 59 3.99 8.21 -1.98
CA THR A 59 4.52 7.23 -1.02
C THR A 59 5.98 7.51 -0.69
N SER A 60 6.82 7.72 -1.70
CA SER A 60 8.26 7.95 -1.53
C SER A 60 8.57 9.20 -0.71
N GLN A 61 7.81 10.29 -0.88
CA GLN A 61 7.98 11.52 -0.09
C GLN A 61 7.64 11.31 1.39
N ILE A 62 6.57 10.55 1.68
CA ILE A 62 6.20 10.21 3.06
C ILE A 62 7.27 9.32 3.69
N ILE A 63 7.67 8.25 3.01
CA ILE A 63 8.70 7.32 3.52
C ILE A 63 10.03 8.04 3.74
N GLN A 64 10.50 8.85 2.80
CA GLN A 64 11.73 9.64 2.97
C GLN A 64 11.63 10.59 4.16
N SER A 65 10.46 11.20 4.40
CA SER A 65 10.24 12.07 5.56
C SER A 65 10.33 11.33 6.89
N ILE A 66 9.85 10.08 6.93
CA ILE A 66 9.91 9.18 8.09
C ILE A 66 11.35 8.72 8.35
N ILE A 67 12.07 8.32 7.29
CA ILE A 67 13.49 7.90 7.37
C ILE A 67 14.38 9.05 7.83
N LYS A 68 14.25 10.25 7.25
CA LYS A 68 15.03 11.45 7.64
C LYS A 68 14.83 11.81 9.12
N ARG A 69 13.63 11.58 9.65
CA ARG A 69 13.30 11.79 11.07
C ARG A 69 13.71 10.62 11.97
N LYS A 70 14.30 9.57 11.41
CA LYS A 70 14.73 8.36 12.12
C LYS A 70 13.60 7.75 12.94
N LEU A 71 12.35 7.73 12.45
CA LEU A 71 11.19 7.19 13.19
C LEU A 71 10.97 5.69 13.01
N ILE A 72 11.75 5.07 12.14
CA ILE A 72 11.73 3.63 11.88
C ILE A 72 13.17 3.10 11.98
N SER A 73 13.35 1.90 12.48
CA SER A 73 14.67 1.29 12.68
C SER A 73 14.84 -0.05 11.96
N ARG A 74 13.72 -0.70 11.64
CA ARG A 74 13.66 -2.00 10.97
C ARG A 74 13.40 -1.84 9.46
N LEU A 75 14.23 -2.46 8.63
CA LEU A 75 14.11 -2.36 7.15
C LEU A 75 12.88 -3.09 6.62
N ASP A 76 12.56 -4.26 7.18
CA ASP A 76 11.33 -5.01 6.92
C ASP A 76 10.09 -4.18 7.24
N HIS A 77 10.13 -3.38 8.31
CA HIS A 77 9.03 -2.48 8.64
C HIS A 77 8.94 -1.30 7.68
N ALA A 78 10.07 -0.76 7.21
CA ALA A 78 10.08 0.29 6.20
C ALA A 78 9.48 -0.21 4.87
N ALA A 79 9.80 -1.44 4.48
CA ALA A 79 9.24 -2.09 3.31
C ALA A 79 7.72 -2.32 3.46
N TYR A 80 7.28 -2.88 4.59
CA TYR A 80 5.86 -3.06 4.91
C TYR A 80 5.10 -1.73 4.93
N LEU A 81 5.66 -0.69 5.54
CA LEU A 81 5.03 0.63 5.60
C LEU A 81 4.87 1.23 4.19
N GLY A 82 5.89 1.08 3.33
CA GLY A 82 5.79 1.47 1.92
C GLY A 82 4.64 0.76 1.20
N LYS A 83 4.51 -0.56 1.40
CA LYS A 83 3.40 -1.37 0.85
C LYS A 83 2.03 -0.84 1.31
N GLU A 84 1.85 -0.59 2.60
CA GLU A 84 0.56 -0.11 3.12
C GLU A 84 0.21 1.30 2.68
N ILE A 85 1.18 2.21 2.60
CA ILE A 85 0.98 3.56 2.09
C ILE A 85 0.59 3.51 0.61
N GLU A 86 1.29 2.72 -0.21
CA GLU A 86 0.97 2.60 -1.64
C GLU A 86 -0.42 1.99 -1.84
N LYS A 87 -0.80 0.97 -1.06
CA LYS A 87 -2.17 0.43 -1.05
C LYS A 87 -3.20 1.51 -0.76
N ALA A 88 -2.95 2.38 0.22
CA ALA A 88 -3.82 3.50 0.52
C ALA A 88 -3.89 4.54 -0.62
N MET A 89 -2.77 4.80 -1.32
CA MET A 89 -2.73 5.68 -2.50
C MET A 89 -3.57 5.11 -3.65
N ILE A 90 -3.44 3.81 -3.92
CA ILE A 90 -4.23 3.10 -4.93
C ILE A 90 -5.72 3.17 -4.56
N THR A 91 -6.08 2.92 -3.31
CA THR A 91 -7.45 3.04 -2.83
C THR A 91 -8.01 4.46 -3.03
N LEU A 92 -7.23 5.48 -2.67
CA LEU A 92 -7.62 6.88 -2.82
C LEU A 92 -7.90 7.23 -4.29
N LYS A 93 -7.02 6.80 -5.20
CA LYS A 93 -7.15 7.04 -6.65
C LYS A 93 -8.37 6.34 -7.26
N ASN A 94 -8.65 5.11 -6.82
CA ASN A 94 -9.67 4.25 -7.43
C ASN A 94 -11.01 4.23 -6.67
N LYS A 95 -11.14 4.99 -5.57
CA LYS A 95 -12.35 4.99 -4.71
C LYS A 95 -12.73 3.56 -4.26
N LEU A 96 -11.73 2.83 -3.78
CA LEU A 96 -11.86 1.48 -3.22
C LEU A 96 -12.03 1.53 -1.70
N ASN A 97 -12.22 0.37 -1.07
CA ASN A 97 -12.11 0.25 0.37
C ASN A 97 -10.65 0.02 0.77
N TYR A 98 -10.28 0.53 1.94
CA TYR A 98 -8.96 0.32 2.53
C TYR A 98 -9.12 -0.19 3.95
N ILE A 99 -8.45 -1.30 4.25
CA ILE A 99 -8.27 -1.82 5.60
C ILE A 99 -6.79 -2.20 5.70
N GLN A 100 -6.09 -1.67 6.71
CA GLN A 100 -4.70 -2.02 6.97
C GLN A 100 -4.60 -3.52 7.27
N ASP A 101 -3.49 -4.16 6.89
CA ASP A 101 -3.25 -5.61 7.08
C ASP A 101 -4.21 -6.56 6.35
N ARG A 102 -5.15 -6.02 5.56
CA ARG A 102 -5.99 -6.81 4.65
C ARG A 102 -5.60 -6.57 3.21
N GLU A 103 -5.93 -7.55 2.37
CA GLU A 103 -5.75 -7.43 0.93
C GLU A 103 -6.60 -6.29 0.35
N LEU A 104 -6.10 -5.71 -0.73
CA LEU A 104 -6.84 -4.70 -1.47
C LEU A 104 -8.03 -5.35 -2.17
N GLN A 105 -9.24 -4.94 -1.79
CA GLN A 105 -10.46 -5.37 -2.47
C GLN A 105 -10.63 -4.59 -3.77
N LEU A 106 -10.36 -5.26 -4.90
CA LEU A 106 -10.65 -4.73 -6.22
C LEU A 106 -12.14 -4.89 -6.50
N LYS A 107 -12.76 -3.89 -7.14
CA LYS A 107 -14.11 -4.07 -7.68
C LYS A 107 -14.00 -4.97 -8.89
N ASP A 108 -14.78 -6.06 -8.94
CA ASP A 108 -14.81 -6.92 -10.11
C ASP A 108 -15.11 -6.10 -11.37
N LYS A 109 -14.29 -6.28 -12.41
CA LYS A 109 -14.50 -5.67 -13.74
C LYS A 109 -15.76 -6.20 -14.46
N ILE A 110 -16.56 -7.06 -13.82
CA ILE A 110 -17.75 -7.69 -14.40
C ILE A 110 -18.76 -6.61 -14.89
N GLY A 111 -18.85 -5.47 -14.20
CA GLY A 111 -19.75 -4.38 -14.62
C GLY A 111 -19.30 -3.55 -15.83
N VAL A 112 -18.06 -3.72 -16.31
CA VAL A 112 -17.58 -2.99 -17.51
C VAL A 112 -17.87 -3.80 -18.77
N ILE A 113 -17.71 -5.13 -18.75
CA ILE A 113 -17.87 -5.98 -19.93
C ILE A 113 -19.34 -6.06 -20.38
N GLU A 114 -20.30 -6.15 -19.45
CA GLU A 114 -21.72 -6.21 -19.80
C GLU A 114 -22.25 -4.91 -20.46
N LYS A 115 -21.71 -3.76 -20.06
CA LYS A 115 -22.14 -2.45 -20.59
C LYS A 115 -21.67 -2.21 -22.04
N TYR A 116 -20.58 -2.85 -22.45
CA TYR A 116 -20.13 -2.84 -23.85
C TYR A 116 -20.85 -3.90 -24.70
N GLN A 117 -21.21 -5.06 -24.13
CA GLN A 117 -21.94 -6.09 -24.89
C GLN A 117 -23.40 -5.74 -25.17
N THR A 118 -24.08 -4.99 -24.29
CA THR A 118 -25.45 -4.50 -24.54
C THR A 118 -25.51 -3.38 -25.58
N LYS A 119 -24.45 -2.57 -25.73
CA LYS A 119 -24.40 -1.47 -26.71
C LYS A 119 -24.33 -1.94 -28.18
N TYR A 120 -23.93 -3.18 -28.43
CA TYR A 120 -23.84 -3.76 -29.78
C TYR A 120 -24.92 -4.81 -30.09
N LYS A 121 -25.89 -5.05 -29.19
CA LYS A 121 -26.99 -6.01 -29.40
C LYS A 121 -28.30 -5.42 -29.92
N ILE A 122 -28.35 -4.13 -30.28
CA ILE A 122 -29.52 -3.52 -30.94
C ILE A 122 -29.12 -3.02 -32.33
N LYS A 123 -29.01 -3.93 -33.28
CA LYS A 123 -29.20 -3.72 -34.73
C LYS A 123 -29.48 -5.09 -35.37
N LYS A 124 -30.70 -5.57 -35.23
CA LYS A 124 -31.38 -6.43 -36.21
C LYS A 124 -32.87 -6.16 -36.12
#